data_AF-A0A1V9ZAQ6-F1
#
_entry.id   AF-A0A1V9ZAQ6-F1
#
_cell.length_a   1.000
_cell.length_b   1.000
_cell.length_c   1.000
_cell.angle_alpha   90.00
_cell.angle_beta   90.00
_cell.angle_gamma   90.00
#
_symmetry.space_group_name_H-M   'P 1'
#
loop_
_entity.id
_entity.type
_entity.pdbx_description
1 polymer ?
#
loop_
_entity_poly.entity_id
_entity_poly.type
_entity_poly.pdbx_seq_one_letter_code
_entity_poly.pdbx_strand_id
1 'polypeptide(L)'
;MGRYTTEQSYADNEAKVGTVPYDVVKDKSEVAVKDADAGPKEKFKFNKVENVAGSTAGAGSGEFHMYRAARRREMERLGGMEAEHKKKLEDEAFQQKRKQMQEELDEKTRQKAAKRRRKQENAKIRKMMGNTTSKEDHVSSAQPDLMPGGVDEIPNDGSFLATILAKKENKNAT
;
A
#
# COMPACT_ATOMS: atom_id res chain seq x y z
N MET A 1 -33.15 21.50 41.88
CA MET A 1 -32.70 20.09 41.72
C MET A 1 -31.80 20.01 40.50
N GLY A 2 -30.48 20.14 40.67
CA GLY A 2 -29.50 19.88 39.62
C GLY A 2 -28.95 18.46 39.81
N ARG A 3 -29.03 17.63 38.77
CA ARG A 3 -28.43 16.28 38.77
C ARG A 3 -26.95 16.44 38.44
N TYR A 4 -26.08 16.41 39.45
CA TYR A 4 -24.65 16.25 39.22
C TYR A 4 -24.40 14.79 38.82
N THR A 5 -24.01 14.56 37.57
CA THR A 5 -23.43 13.29 37.14
C THR A 5 -21.97 13.25 37.61
N THR A 6 -21.67 12.42 38.60
CA THR A 6 -20.31 12.13 39.02
C THR A 6 -19.63 11.31 37.92
N GLU A 7 -18.69 11.90 37.19
CA GLU A 7 -17.82 11.14 36.29
C GLU A 7 -16.79 10.37 37.13
N GLN A 8 -16.76 9.04 36.99
CA GLN A 8 -15.75 8.18 37.60
C GLN A 8 -14.43 8.34 36.84
N SER A 9 -13.41 8.91 37.48
CA SER A 9 -12.04 8.87 36.99
C SER A 9 -11.48 7.47 37.19
N TYR A 10 -11.40 6.68 36.11
CA TYR A 10 -10.62 5.45 36.10
C TYR A 10 -9.14 5.84 36.13
N ALA A 11 -8.46 5.54 37.24
CA ALA A 11 -7.01 5.63 37.32
C ALA A 11 -6.40 4.39 36.65
N ASP A 12 -5.56 4.59 35.62
CA ASP A 12 -4.79 3.55 34.92
C ASP A 12 -3.66 2.96 35.79
N ASN A 13 -3.98 2.51 37.00
CA ASN A 13 -3.02 1.88 37.91
C ASN A 13 -2.96 0.35 37.75
N GLU A 14 -3.73 -0.24 36.83
CA GLU A 14 -3.62 -1.66 36.47
C GLU A 14 -2.90 -1.82 35.13
N ALA A 15 -1.59 -1.52 35.11
CA ALA A 15 -0.73 -2.01 34.04
C ALA A 15 -0.54 -3.53 34.22
N LYS A 16 -1.55 -4.32 33.82
CA LYS A 16 -1.33 -5.74 33.52
C LYS A 16 -0.41 -5.80 32.30
N VAL A 17 0.89 -5.76 32.57
CA VAL A 17 1.92 -6.13 31.60
C VAL A 17 1.68 -7.61 31.31
N GLY A 18 0.93 -7.89 30.24
CA GLY A 18 0.71 -9.24 29.77
C GLY A 18 2.06 -9.83 29.36
N THR A 19 2.72 -10.53 30.27
CA THR A 19 3.92 -11.28 29.97
C THR A 19 3.50 -12.45 29.09
N VAL A 20 3.82 -12.39 27.80
CA VAL A 20 3.66 -13.54 26.92
C VAL A 20 4.68 -14.59 27.39
N PRO A 21 4.25 -15.80 27.79
CA PRO A 21 5.18 -16.82 28.27
C PRO A 21 6.19 -17.17 27.18
N TYR A 22 7.44 -17.40 27.60
CA TYR A 22 8.58 -17.62 26.70
C TYR A 22 8.33 -18.76 25.71
N ASP A 23 7.59 -19.79 26.11
CA ASP A 23 7.23 -20.94 25.28
C ASP A 23 6.38 -20.51 24.05
N VAL A 24 5.47 -19.55 24.20
CA VAL A 24 4.64 -19.04 23.08
C VAL A 24 5.47 -18.21 22.08
N VAL A 25 6.55 -17.57 22.54
CA VAL A 25 7.47 -16.83 21.66
C VAL A 25 8.44 -17.78 20.98
N LYS A 26 8.93 -18.80 21.71
CA LYS A 26 9.82 -19.83 21.18
C LYS A 26 9.14 -20.65 20.09
N ASP A 27 7.89 -21.07 20.32
CA ASP A 27 7.09 -21.78 19.34
C ASP A 27 6.87 -20.94 18.07
N LYS A 28 6.71 -19.61 18.19
CA LYS A 28 6.61 -18.70 17.03
C LYS A 28 7.94 -18.49 16.29
N SER A 29 9.07 -18.53 16.99
CA SER A 29 10.39 -18.47 16.35
C SER A 29 10.81 -19.79 15.69
N GLU A 30 10.25 -20.92 16.16
CA GLU A 30 10.41 -22.25 15.56
C GLU A 30 9.27 -22.63 14.60
N VAL A 31 8.27 -21.74 14.39
CA VAL A 31 7.53 -21.72 13.12
C VAL A 31 8.52 -21.32 12.05
N ALA A 32 9.33 -22.31 11.63
CA ALA A 32 9.78 -22.42 10.27
C ALA A 32 8.58 -21.98 9.44
N VAL A 33 8.76 -20.89 8.69
CA VAL A 33 7.82 -20.50 7.64
C VAL A 33 7.81 -21.68 6.70
N LYS A 34 6.96 -22.65 7.01
CA LYS A 34 6.58 -23.71 6.11
C LYS A 34 5.88 -22.94 5.03
N ASP A 35 6.57 -22.69 3.93
CA ASP A 35 5.97 -22.17 2.71
C ASP A 35 4.76 -23.06 2.42
N ALA A 36 3.58 -22.62 2.86
CA ALA A 36 2.38 -23.45 2.91
C ALA A 36 1.85 -23.81 1.51
N ASP A 37 2.50 -23.26 0.49
CA ASP A 37 2.22 -23.44 -0.94
C ASP A 37 3.48 -23.84 -1.74
N ALA A 38 4.58 -24.23 -1.08
CA ALA A 38 5.69 -24.86 -1.78
C ALA A 38 5.30 -26.31 -2.06
N GLY A 39 4.55 -26.52 -3.16
CA GLY A 39 4.33 -27.85 -3.72
C GLY A 39 5.64 -28.63 -3.79
N PRO A 40 5.60 -29.97 -3.74
CA PRO A 40 6.81 -30.80 -3.66
C PRO A 40 7.78 -30.40 -4.77
N LYS A 41 8.97 -29.89 -4.39
CA LYS A 41 10.03 -29.51 -5.34
C LYS A 41 10.22 -30.66 -6.32
N GLU A 42 9.89 -30.42 -7.58
CA GLU A 42 9.86 -31.48 -8.57
C GLU A 42 11.26 -32.07 -8.68
N LYS A 43 11.42 -33.32 -8.24
CA LYS A 43 12.71 -34.01 -8.31
C LYS A 43 13.17 -33.98 -9.76
N PHE A 44 14.39 -33.52 -10.00
CA PHE A 44 14.96 -33.42 -11.34
C PHE A 44 14.79 -34.76 -12.08
N LYS A 45 13.93 -34.78 -13.10
CA LYS A 45 13.71 -35.95 -13.97
C LYS A 45 14.68 -35.85 -15.13
N PHE A 46 15.67 -36.72 -15.13
CA PHE A 46 16.56 -36.88 -16.27
C PHE A 46 15.77 -37.47 -17.45
N ASN A 47 15.63 -36.73 -18.54
CA ASN A 47 14.98 -37.21 -19.77
C ASN A 47 15.90 -38.18 -20.52
N LYS A 48 16.00 -39.42 -20.04
CA LYS A 48 16.71 -40.48 -20.75
C LYS A 48 15.86 -40.93 -21.94
N VAL A 49 16.38 -40.75 -23.16
CA VAL A 49 15.77 -41.32 -24.36
C VAL A 49 16.41 -42.68 -24.61
N GLU A 50 15.62 -43.75 -24.52
CA GLU A 50 16.14 -45.12 -24.59
C GLU A 50 16.27 -45.64 -26.04
N ASN A 51 15.48 -45.10 -26.97
CA ASN A 51 15.46 -45.54 -28.37
C ASN A 51 16.05 -44.45 -29.29
N VAL A 52 17.38 -44.28 -29.27
CA VAL A 52 18.08 -43.31 -30.10
C VAL A 52 18.58 -43.99 -31.38
N ALA A 53 18.05 -43.57 -32.54
CA ALA A 53 18.58 -43.98 -33.84
C ALA A 53 19.93 -43.29 -34.11
N GLY A 54 20.80 -43.92 -34.90
CA GLY A 54 22.12 -43.36 -35.23
C GLY A 54 22.02 -41.98 -35.87
N SER A 55 23.00 -41.10 -35.62
CA SER A 55 22.97 -39.69 -36.08
C SER A 55 22.92 -39.52 -37.61
N THR A 56 23.28 -40.57 -38.36
CA THR A 56 23.24 -40.62 -39.83
C THR A 56 22.10 -41.48 -40.37
N ALA A 57 21.22 -42.00 -39.50
CA ALA A 57 20.05 -42.75 -39.93
C ALA A 57 19.04 -41.81 -40.63
N GLY A 58 18.40 -42.30 -41.70
CA GLY A 58 17.35 -41.55 -42.39
C GLY A 58 16.10 -41.35 -41.53
N ALA A 59 15.18 -40.50 -42.00
CA ALA A 59 13.91 -40.25 -41.30
C ALA A 59 13.03 -41.52 -41.32
N GLY A 60 12.79 -42.08 -40.14
CA GLY A 60 11.83 -43.18 -39.94
C GLY A 60 10.39 -42.68 -39.93
N SER A 61 9.43 -43.58 -40.16
CA SER A 61 7.99 -43.24 -40.17
C SER A 61 7.46 -42.72 -38.82
N GLY A 62 8.11 -43.08 -37.71
CA GLY A 62 7.75 -42.63 -36.36
C GLY A 62 8.37 -41.29 -35.93
N GLU A 63 9.37 -40.79 -36.66
CA GLU A 63 10.16 -39.62 -36.25
C GLU A 63 9.29 -38.35 -36.19
N PHE A 64 8.37 -38.21 -37.15
CA PHE A 64 7.43 -37.08 -37.17
C PHE A 64 6.59 -36.99 -35.88
N HIS A 65 6.12 -38.13 -35.36
CA HIS A 65 5.32 -38.14 -34.14
C HIS A 65 6.16 -37.84 -32.90
N MET A 66 7.42 -38.28 -32.87
CA MET A 66 8.36 -37.94 -31.79
C MET A 66 8.64 -36.44 -31.76
N TYR A 67 8.94 -35.82 -32.91
CA TYR A 67 9.10 -34.37 -33.02
C TYR A 67 7.86 -33.62 -32.56
N ARG A 68 6.66 -34.03 -33.02
CA ARG A 68 5.40 -33.37 -32.62
C ARG A 68 5.18 -33.42 -31.11
N ALA A 69 5.46 -34.55 -30.48
CA ALA A 69 5.33 -34.70 -29.03
C ALA A 69 6.39 -33.88 -28.27
N ALA A 70 7.64 -33.90 -28.72
CA ALA A 70 8.73 -33.13 -28.12
C ALA A 70 8.49 -31.62 -28.25
N ARG A 71 8.07 -31.15 -29.43
CA ARG A 71 7.72 -29.75 -29.66
C ARG A 71 6.58 -29.29 -28.78
N ARG A 72 5.54 -30.11 -28.60
CA ARG A 72 4.42 -29.75 -27.71
C ARG A 72 4.91 -29.57 -26.27
N ARG A 73 5.68 -30.53 -25.74
CA ARG A 73 6.26 -30.43 -24.39
C ARG A 73 7.12 -29.17 -24.24
N GLU A 74 7.90 -28.84 -25.26
CA GLU A 74 8.75 -27.65 -25.22
C GLU A 74 7.96 -26.35 -25.27
N MET A 75 6.91 -26.27 -26.10
CA MET A 75 6.03 -25.10 -26.13
C MET A 75 5.27 -24.90 -24.81
N GLU A 76 4.80 -25.99 -24.20
CA GLU A 76 4.17 -25.94 -22.87
C GLU A 76 5.16 -25.45 -21.80
N ARG A 77 6.40 -25.93 -21.84
CA ARG A 77 7.47 -25.50 -20.95
C ARG A 77 7.81 -24.02 -21.11
N LEU A 78 7.97 -23.55 -22.35
CA LEU A 78 8.25 -22.14 -22.65
C LEU A 78 7.07 -21.25 -22.22
N GLY A 79 5.83 -21.66 -22.53
CA GLY A 79 4.63 -20.93 -22.13
C GLY A 79 4.48 -20.82 -20.61
N GLY A 80 4.79 -21.89 -19.87
CA GLY A 80 4.82 -21.85 -18.40
C GLY A 80 5.86 -20.88 -17.86
N MET A 81 7.09 -20.93 -18.40
CA MET A 81 8.18 -20.04 -18.01
C MET A 81 7.84 -18.56 -18.29
N GLU A 82 7.26 -18.26 -19.45
CA GLU A 82 6.85 -16.90 -19.83
C GLU A 82 5.73 -16.38 -18.92
N ALA A 83 4.75 -17.22 -18.60
CA ALA A 83 3.66 -16.86 -17.69
C ALA A 83 4.17 -16.57 -16.27
N GLU A 84 5.07 -17.41 -15.75
CA GLU A 84 5.72 -17.17 -14.45
C GLU A 84 6.55 -15.89 -14.45
N HIS A 85 7.30 -15.64 -15.52
CA HIS A 85 8.10 -14.43 -15.66
C HIS A 85 7.22 -13.18 -15.68
N LYS A 86 6.12 -13.20 -16.45
CA LYS A 86 5.16 -12.11 -16.49
C LYS A 86 4.56 -11.83 -15.11
N LYS A 87 4.15 -12.87 -14.39
CA LYS A 87 3.62 -12.73 -13.01
C LYS A 87 4.66 -12.11 -12.07
N LYS A 88 5.92 -12.55 -12.13
CA LYS A 88 7.01 -11.97 -11.32
C LYS A 88 7.19 -10.48 -11.59
N LEU A 89 7.21 -10.08 -12.87
CA LEU A 89 7.31 -8.67 -13.24
C LEU A 89 6.13 -7.83 -12.73
N GLU A 90 4.91 -8.35 -12.83
CA GLU A 90 3.70 -7.68 -12.32
C GLU A 90 3.75 -7.53 -10.79
N ASP A 91 4.15 -8.58 -10.08
CA ASP A 91 4.31 -8.56 -8.62
C ASP A 91 5.41 -7.58 -8.18
N GLU A 92 6.54 -7.54 -8.87
CA GLU A 92 7.62 -6.58 -8.62
C GLU A 92 7.17 -5.14 -8.85
N ALA A 93 6.50 -4.86 -9.96
CA ALA A 93 5.97 -3.53 -10.27
C ALA A 93 4.94 -3.08 -9.22
N PHE A 94 4.07 -3.99 -8.77
CA PHE A 94 3.11 -3.72 -7.70
C PHE A 94 3.80 -3.39 -6.38
N GLN A 95 4.82 -4.18 -6.00
CA GLN A 95 5.59 -3.94 -4.78
C GLN A 95 6.34 -2.61 -4.82
N GLN A 96 6.95 -2.25 -5.96
CA GLN A 96 7.61 -0.97 -6.15
C GLN A 96 6.63 0.20 -5.99
N LYS A 97 5.46 0.14 -6.65
CA LYS A 97 4.42 1.16 -6.52
C LYS A 97 3.92 1.30 -5.09
N ARG A 98 3.76 0.19 -4.37
CA ARG A 98 3.34 0.19 -2.96
C ARG A 98 4.38 0.87 -2.07
N LYS A 99 5.67 0.57 -2.27
CA LYS A 99 6.77 1.19 -1.52
C LYS A 99 6.83 2.70 -1.77
N GLN A 100 6.74 3.13 -3.01
CA GLN A 100 6.71 4.56 -3.37
C GLN A 100 5.55 5.30 -2.68
N MET A 101 4.34 4.74 -2.74
CA MET A 101 3.19 5.32 -2.07
C MET A 101 3.37 5.40 -0.55
N GLN A 102 3.95 4.37 0.07
CA GLN A 102 4.24 4.35 1.49
C GLN A 102 5.27 5.43 1.86
N GLU A 103 6.36 5.54 1.09
CA GLU A 103 7.39 6.57 1.29
C GLU A 103 6.81 7.99 1.15
N GLU A 104 5.93 8.24 0.18
CA GLU A 104 5.25 9.53 0.03
C GLU A 104 4.34 9.86 1.22
N LEU A 105 3.61 8.88 1.74
CA LEU A 105 2.76 9.06 2.91
C LEU A 105 3.58 9.30 4.18
N ASP A 106 4.69 8.57 4.33
CA ASP A 106 5.62 8.71 5.44
C ASP A 106 6.31 10.08 5.42
N GLU A 107 6.71 10.57 4.24
CA GLU A 107 7.30 11.91 4.08
C GLU A 107 6.28 13.01 4.39
N LYS A 108 5.04 12.90 3.89
CA LYS A 108 3.95 13.84 4.25
C LYS A 108 3.67 13.83 5.76
N THR A 109 3.68 12.66 6.38
CA THR A 109 3.48 12.49 7.82
C THR A 109 4.63 13.09 8.61
N ARG A 110 5.88 12.86 8.19
CA ARG A 110 7.11 13.40 8.78
C ARG A 110 7.12 14.93 8.71
N GLN A 111 6.77 15.52 7.58
CA GLN A 111 6.67 16.97 7.43
C GLN A 111 5.60 17.57 8.36
N LYS A 112 4.42 16.96 8.46
CA LYS A 112 3.36 17.39 9.39
C LYS A 112 3.81 17.27 10.85
N ALA A 113 4.45 16.17 11.23
CA ALA A 113 4.99 15.96 12.56
C ALA A 113 6.08 17.00 12.91
N ALA A 114 6.99 17.30 11.97
CA ALA A 114 8.02 18.33 12.14
C ALA A 114 7.40 19.73 12.32
N LYS A 115 6.37 20.08 11.54
CA LYS A 115 5.61 21.34 11.72
C LYS A 115 4.96 21.40 13.10
N ARG A 116 4.34 20.31 13.58
CA ARG A 116 3.73 20.25 14.92
C ARG A 116 4.80 20.39 16.02
N ARG A 117 5.95 19.73 15.90
CA ARG A 117 7.06 19.84 16.84
C ARG A 117 7.59 21.27 16.94
N ARG A 118 7.83 21.94 15.80
CA ARG A 118 8.25 23.36 15.77
C ARG A 118 7.23 24.27 16.44
N LYS A 119 5.92 24.07 16.19
CA LYS A 119 4.85 24.84 16.86
C LYS A 119 4.85 24.61 18.38
N GLN A 120 5.05 23.38 18.83
CA GLN A 120 5.15 23.06 20.26
C GLN A 120 6.39 23.67 20.92
N GLU A 121 7.56 23.62 20.26
CA GLU A 121 8.79 24.26 20.74
C GLU A 121 8.62 25.78 20.84
N ASN A 122 8.06 26.42 19.81
CA ASN A 122 7.77 27.87 19.85
C ASN A 122 6.75 28.24 20.95
N ALA A 123 5.72 27.42 21.16
CA ALA A 123 4.76 27.63 22.24
C ALA A 123 5.39 27.47 23.63
N LYS A 124 6.32 26.51 23.80
CA LYS A 124 7.09 26.35 25.05
C LYS A 124 8.01 27.56 25.28
N ILE A 125 8.72 28.01 24.26
CA ILE A 125 9.57 29.22 24.35
C ILE A 125 8.73 30.44 24.72
N ARG A 126 7.57 30.65 24.06
CA ARG A 126 6.65 31.75 24.41
C ARG A 126 6.13 31.68 25.85
N LYS A 127 5.85 30.47 26.36
CA LYS A 127 5.47 30.27 27.77
C LYS A 127 6.63 30.57 28.73
N MET A 128 7.85 30.18 28.40
CA MET A 128 9.05 30.46 29.21
C MET A 128 9.45 31.94 29.16
N MET A 129 9.27 32.61 28.02
CA MET A 129 9.52 34.04 27.81
C MET A 129 8.41 34.95 28.37
N GLY A 130 7.41 34.39 29.07
CA GLY A 130 6.42 35.06 29.91
C GLY A 130 6.07 36.52 29.59
N ASN A 131 4.91 36.73 28.96
CA ASN A 131 4.01 37.87 29.17
C ASN A 131 4.59 39.31 29.15
N THR A 132 5.67 39.56 28.41
CA THR A 132 6.08 40.93 28.06
C THR A 132 5.73 41.17 26.60
N THR A 133 4.99 42.25 26.33
CA THR A 133 4.59 42.79 25.01
C THR A 133 3.29 42.24 24.40
N SER A 134 2.25 43.04 24.64
CA SER A 134 1.00 43.25 23.92
C SER A 134 1.07 43.09 22.40
N LYS A 135 -0.03 42.53 21.85
CA LYS A 135 -0.60 42.71 20.49
C LYS A 135 0.18 43.66 19.57
N GLU A 136 0.71 43.12 18.47
CA GLU A 136 0.59 43.72 17.14
C GLU A 136 0.45 42.62 16.08
N ASP A 137 -0.53 42.84 15.20
CA ASP A 137 -0.93 41.97 14.11
C ASP A 137 0.09 42.06 12.96
N HIS A 138 0.58 40.90 12.49
CA HIS A 138 1.28 40.83 11.21
C HIS A 138 0.60 39.80 10.32
N VAL A 139 -0.09 40.34 9.31
CA VAL A 139 -0.65 39.65 8.14
C VAL A 139 0.50 38.91 7.44
N SER A 140 0.57 37.60 7.63
CA SER A 140 1.30 36.71 6.72
C SER A 140 0.32 36.22 5.68
N SER A 141 0.59 36.55 4.43
CA SER A 141 -0.10 36.06 3.22
C SER A 141 -0.19 34.54 3.21
N ALA A 142 -1.23 34.02 3.84
CA ALA A 142 -1.68 32.66 3.65
C ALA A 142 -2.33 32.62 2.27
N GLN A 143 -1.70 31.89 1.35
CA GLN A 143 -2.39 31.33 0.18
C GLN A 143 -3.74 30.77 0.66
N PRO A 144 -4.86 31.04 -0.06
CA PRO A 144 -6.17 30.60 0.37
C PRO A 144 -6.14 29.09 0.60
N ASP A 145 -6.67 28.66 1.75
CA ASP A 145 -6.68 27.27 2.19
C ASP A 145 -7.42 26.39 1.16
N LEU A 146 -6.68 25.85 0.17
CA LEU A 146 -7.21 24.78 -0.67
C LEU A 146 -7.47 23.56 0.22
N MET A 147 -8.75 23.31 0.51
CA MET A 147 -9.23 22.07 1.13
C MET A 147 -8.70 20.84 0.36
N PRO A 148 -8.48 19.69 1.03
CA PRO A 148 -7.98 18.47 0.40
C PRO A 148 -9.03 17.92 -0.59
N GLY A 149 -8.97 18.41 -1.83
CA GLY A 149 -9.94 18.09 -2.87
C GLY A 149 -9.83 18.94 -4.14
N GLY A 150 -9.08 20.04 -4.14
CA GLY A 150 -8.82 20.84 -5.35
C GLY A 150 -10.08 21.47 -5.97
N VAL A 151 -11.16 21.57 -5.20
CA VAL A 151 -12.38 22.30 -5.57
C VAL A 151 -12.28 23.67 -4.92
N ASP A 152 -12.33 24.72 -5.74
CA ASP A 152 -12.37 26.10 -5.26
C ASP A 152 -13.58 26.31 -4.34
N GLU A 153 -13.39 27.06 -3.25
CA GLU A 153 -14.46 27.33 -2.29
C GLU A 153 -15.63 28.01 -3.01
N ILE A 154 -16.82 27.41 -2.89
CA ILE A 154 -18.05 28.00 -3.40
C ILE A 154 -18.32 29.27 -2.58
N PRO A 155 -18.38 30.46 -3.19
CA PRO A 155 -18.69 31.69 -2.47
C PRO A 155 -20.07 31.58 -1.81
N ASN A 156 -20.17 31.93 -0.53
CA ASN A 156 -21.42 31.91 0.23
C ASN A 156 -22.34 33.12 -0.10
N ASP A 157 -22.31 33.56 -1.35
CA ASP A 157 -23.05 34.72 -1.87
C ASP A 157 -24.31 34.28 -2.66
N GLY A 158 -24.62 32.98 -2.67
CA GLY A 158 -25.77 32.41 -3.39
C GLY A 158 -25.60 32.28 -4.91
N SER A 159 -24.46 32.69 -5.46
CA SER A 159 -24.11 32.59 -6.90
C SER A 159 -24.17 31.16 -7.45
N PHE A 160 -23.88 30.16 -6.61
CA PHE A 160 -23.96 28.75 -6.94
C PHE A 160 -25.38 28.28 -7.26
N LEU A 161 -26.36 28.73 -6.46
CA LEU A 161 -27.78 28.41 -6.68
C LEU A 161 -28.28 29.02 -8.00
N ALA A 162 -27.91 30.27 -8.29
CA ALA A 162 -28.24 30.91 -9.55
C ALA A 162 -27.68 30.14 -10.76
N THR A 163 -26.43 29.68 -10.65
CA THR A 163 -25.77 28.88 -11.70
C THR A 163 -26.50 27.55 -11.94
N ILE A 164 -26.93 26.87 -10.87
CA ILE A 164 -27.70 25.62 -10.98
C ILE A 164 -29.09 25.86 -11.60
N LEU A 165 -29.77 26.93 -11.21
CA LEU A 165 -31.11 27.25 -11.69
C LEU A 165 -31.11 27.54 -13.19
N ALA A 166 -30.17 28.37 -13.65
CA ALA A 166 -29.98 28.66 -15.08
C ALA A 166 -29.68 27.38 -15.89
N LYS A 167 -28.87 26.47 -15.35
CA LYS A 167 -28.55 25.20 -16.01
C LYS A 167 -29.77 24.27 -16.11
N LYS A 168 -30.67 24.33 -15.13
CA LYS A 168 -31.94 23.59 -15.13
C LYS A 168 -32.94 24.16 -16.15
N GLU A 169 -33.03 25.49 -16.24
CA GLU A 169 -33.86 26.17 -17.25
C GLU A 169 -33.41 25.83 -18.66
N ASN A 170 -32.10 25.89 -18.94
CA ASN A 170 -31.53 25.52 -20.24
C ASN A 170 -31.77 24.05 -20.60
N LYS A 171 -31.76 23.14 -19.61
CA LYS A 171 -32.05 21.71 -19.83
C LYS A 171 -33.53 21.44 -20.10
N ASN A 172 -34.43 22.29 -19.62
CA ASN A 172 -35.87 22.17 -19.86
C ASN A 172 -36.29 22.86 -21.17
N ALA A 173 -35.44 23.73 -21.72
CA ALA A 173 -35.66 24.42 -22.99
C ALA A 173 -35.20 23.62 -24.23
N THR A 174 -34.47 22.52 -24.01
CA THR A 174 -34.10 21.50 -25.02
C THR A 174 -34.99 20.28 -24.91
#